data_AF-A0AA85FPY1-F1
#
_entry.id   AF-A0AA85FPY1-F1
#
_cell.length_a   1.000
_cell.length_b   1.000
_cell.length_c   1.000
_cell.angle_alpha   90.00
_cell.angle_beta   90.00
_cell.angle_gamma   90.00
#
_symmetry.space_group_name_H-M   'P 1'
#
loop_
_entity.id
_entity.type
_entity.pdbx_description
1 polymer ?
#
loop_
_entity_poly.entity_id
_entity_poly.type
_entity_poly.pdbx_seq_one_letter_code
_entity_poly.pdbx_strand_id
1 'polypeptide(L)'
;MTTIEYGGGPSLEQRRAFANLEEGGHVPGYMGFCPQFKYRYGHTFGKETSEIAKNLPYYFGPRIQGSHHFYPVTRENNKFDPLRSKFNDDVPGRMLPKSTGDNKYTEGMVPGYSGNIPQMNFKFGRTYRNLSDECVDQLVKEYKSSELRQNRLKESSNWMTNLHPVTYDPLVKNHLNIWTDDMVKKNSDVHSYMSSTEPPIPGYKGFIPRMDTTESGLAKRFHEAAQSSLETFGAECKNHFDHMDMPMTRLDISSRPHSSIPYTPNSNYYSARIFHQEGMIPDYEGHIHGK
;
A
#
# COMPACT_ATOMS: atom_id res chain seq x y z
N MET A 1 -39.18 3.42 16.17
CA MET A 1 -38.12 3.83 15.22
C MET A 1 -36.94 2.90 15.41
N THR A 2 -36.80 1.89 14.55
CA THR A 2 -35.67 0.96 14.56
C THR A 2 -34.66 1.43 13.53
N THR A 3 -33.52 1.92 14.00
CA THR A 3 -32.36 2.28 13.17
C THR A 3 -31.78 1.01 12.56
N ILE A 4 -31.95 0.85 11.25
CA ILE A 4 -31.32 -0.20 10.46
C ILE A 4 -29.89 0.26 10.19
N GLU A 5 -28.95 -0.20 11.00
CA GLU A 5 -27.54 -0.05 10.71
C GLU A 5 -27.10 -1.13 9.72
N TYR A 6 -26.31 -0.68 8.75
CA TYR A 6 -25.78 -1.36 7.58
C TYR A 6 -25.31 -2.83 7.83
N GLY A 7 -25.98 -3.80 7.19
CA GLY A 7 -25.69 -5.24 7.32
C GLY A 7 -26.93 -6.08 7.66
N GLY A 8 -27.89 -6.10 6.74
CA GLY A 8 -29.28 -6.57 6.95
C GLY A 8 -29.49 -8.08 7.16
N GLY A 9 -28.92 -8.65 8.22
CA GLY A 9 -29.30 -9.96 8.73
C GLY A 9 -30.31 -9.85 9.89
N PRO A 10 -31.14 -10.89 10.14
CA PRO A 10 -32.04 -10.91 11.29
C PRO A 10 -31.27 -10.80 12.61
N SER A 11 -31.79 -10.00 13.54
CA SER A 11 -31.16 -9.76 14.85
C SER A 11 -31.06 -11.05 15.66
N LEU A 12 -30.18 -11.09 16.66
CA LEU A 12 -30.03 -12.27 17.53
C LEU A 12 -31.36 -12.66 18.19
N GLU A 13 -32.14 -11.67 18.64
CA GLU A 13 -33.46 -11.88 19.24
C GLU A 13 -34.47 -12.43 18.23
N GLN A 14 -34.49 -11.90 17.00
CA GLN A 14 -35.35 -12.42 15.92
C GLN A 14 -35.02 -13.88 15.60
N ARG A 15 -33.73 -14.23 15.57
CA ARG A 15 -33.28 -15.62 15.36
C ARG A 15 -33.66 -16.53 16.52
N ARG A 16 -33.63 -16.02 17.76
CA ARG A 16 -34.06 -16.77 18.96
C ARG A 16 -35.57 -17.05 18.94
N ALA A 17 -36.36 -16.03 18.60
CA ALA A 17 -37.81 -16.14 18.46
C ALA A 17 -38.19 -17.11 17.32
N PHE A 18 -37.53 -17.00 16.16
CA PHE A 18 -37.76 -17.90 15.03
C PHE A 18 -37.49 -19.37 15.38
N ALA A 19 -36.40 -19.65 16.11
CA ALA A 19 -36.02 -21.01 16.50
C ALA A 19 -36.75 -21.51 17.76
N ASN A 20 -37.65 -20.71 18.35
CA ASN A 20 -38.42 -21.01 19.55
C ASN A 20 -37.55 -21.59 20.69
N LEU A 21 -36.41 -20.93 20.95
CA LEU A 21 -35.37 -21.39 21.87
C LEU A 21 -35.75 -21.19 23.34
N GLU A 22 -35.51 -22.21 24.16
CA GLU A 22 -35.57 -22.09 25.62
C GLU A 22 -34.50 -21.12 26.15
N GLU A 23 -34.76 -20.57 27.35
CA GLU A 23 -33.81 -19.70 28.05
C GLU A 23 -32.45 -20.40 28.25
N GLY A 24 -31.36 -19.70 27.95
CA GLY A 24 -30.00 -20.27 27.96
C GLY A 24 -29.60 -21.08 26.73
N GLY A 25 -30.51 -21.35 25.78
CA GLY A 25 -30.19 -22.07 24.54
C GLY A 25 -29.43 -21.23 23.52
N HIS A 26 -28.54 -21.85 22.75
CA HIS A 26 -27.77 -21.18 21.69
C HIS A 26 -28.52 -21.20 20.35
N VAL A 27 -28.36 -20.13 19.58
CA VAL A 27 -28.94 -20.02 18.24
C VAL A 27 -28.18 -20.94 17.27
N PRO A 28 -28.86 -21.64 16.34
CA PRO A 28 -28.21 -22.38 15.27
C PRO A 28 -27.17 -21.51 14.54
N GLY A 29 -25.96 -22.06 14.32
CA GLY A 29 -24.82 -21.33 13.76
C GLY A 29 -23.96 -20.57 14.79
N TYR A 30 -24.19 -20.76 16.09
CA TYR A 30 -23.25 -20.32 17.12
C TYR A 30 -21.91 -21.05 16.98
N MET A 31 -20.83 -20.28 16.78
CA MET A 31 -19.46 -20.81 16.60
C MET A 31 -18.60 -20.70 17.87
N GLY A 32 -19.16 -20.24 18.98
CA GLY A 32 -18.43 -20.12 20.24
C GLY A 32 -18.39 -21.43 21.03
N PHE A 33 -17.81 -21.36 22.23
CA PHE A 33 -17.64 -22.54 23.09
C PHE A 33 -18.90 -22.84 23.91
N CYS A 34 -19.41 -24.08 23.81
CA CYS A 34 -20.39 -24.63 24.73
C CYS A 34 -19.77 -25.82 25.51
N PRO A 35 -19.63 -25.71 26.84
CA PRO A 35 -19.01 -26.76 27.65
C PRO A 35 -19.84 -28.04 27.62
N GLN A 36 -19.17 -29.19 27.66
CA GLN A 36 -19.78 -30.53 27.68
C GLN A 36 -20.67 -30.91 26.48
N PHE A 37 -20.94 -29.99 25.54
CA PHE A 37 -21.78 -30.24 24.37
C PHE A 37 -21.34 -31.47 23.57
N LYS A 38 -20.02 -31.64 23.36
CA LYS A 38 -19.45 -32.78 22.63
C LYS A 38 -19.70 -34.17 23.26
N TYR A 39 -20.20 -34.22 24.50
CA TYR A 39 -20.49 -35.46 25.22
C TYR A 39 -22.00 -35.74 25.35
N ARG A 40 -22.86 -34.88 24.78
CA ARG A 40 -24.32 -35.03 24.80
C ARG A 40 -24.79 -35.29 23.37
N TYR A 41 -25.86 -36.08 23.23
CA TYR A 41 -26.43 -36.45 21.95
C TYR A 41 -27.91 -36.80 22.12
N GLY A 42 -28.67 -36.67 21.02
CA GLY A 42 -30.08 -37.06 20.97
C GLY A 42 -31.08 -35.92 21.17
N HIS A 43 -30.62 -34.67 21.40
CA HIS A 43 -31.48 -33.50 21.43
C HIS A 43 -31.08 -32.46 20.36
N THR A 44 -32.01 -31.55 20.05
CA THR A 44 -31.71 -30.41 19.19
C THR A 44 -30.70 -29.48 19.86
N PHE A 45 -29.80 -28.87 19.07
CA PHE A 45 -28.74 -27.96 19.55
C PHE A 45 -29.22 -26.94 20.59
N GLY A 46 -30.34 -26.28 20.34
CA GLY A 46 -30.93 -25.30 21.26
C GLY A 46 -31.32 -25.85 22.63
N LYS A 47 -31.97 -27.02 22.62
CA LYS A 47 -32.42 -27.73 23.83
C LYS A 47 -31.25 -28.25 24.65
N GLU A 48 -30.29 -28.88 23.98
CA GLU A 48 -29.11 -29.46 24.63
C GLU A 48 -28.25 -28.37 25.29
N THR A 49 -28.05 -27.23 24.60
CA THR A 49 -27.31 -26.08 25.13
C THR A 49 -28.05 -25.36 26.26
N SER A 50 -29.39 -25.31 26.23
CA SER A 50 -30.20 -24.79 27.35
C SER A 50 -30.08 -25.68 28.58
N GLU A 51 -30.16 -27.00 28.43
CA GLU A 51 -29.97 -27.93 29.54
C GLU A 51 -28.56 -27.86 30.13
N ILE A 52 -27.53 -27.71 29.29
CA ILE A 52 -26.15 -27.50 29.77
C ILE A 52 -26.07 -26.21 30.60
N ALA A 53 -26.72 -25.13 30.18
CA ALA A 53 -26.80 -23.88 30.93
C ALA A 53 -27.54 -24.02 32.27
N LYS A 54 -28.57 -24.88 32.33
CA LYS A 54 -29.29 -25.19 33.58
C LYS A 54 -28.45 -26.06 34.53
N ASN A 55 -27.68 -27.01 34.00
CA ASN A 55 -26.95 -28.00 34.80
C ASN A 55 -25.58 -27.53 35.28
N LEU A 56 -24.93 -26.58 34.58
CA LEU A 56 -23.59 -26.10 34.94
C LEU A 56 -23.68 -24.76 35.67
N PRO A 57 -23.36 -24.69 36.97
CA PRO A 57 -23.48 -23.45 37.75
C PRO A 57 -22.52 -22.34 37.29
N TYR A 58 -21.45 -22.69 36.57
CA TYR A 58 -20.47 -21.74 36.03
C TYR A 58 -20.76 -21.31 34.58
N TYR A 59 -21.74 -21.94 33.92
CA TYR A 59 -22.08 -21.66 32.53
C TYR A 59 -23.49 -21.10 32.43
N PHE A 60 -23.60 -19.85 32.00
CA PHE A 60 -24.86 -19.10 32.05
C PHE A 60 -25.47 -18.96 30.64
N GLY A 61 -25.13 -19.88 29.73
CA GLY A 61 -25.58 -19.87 28.35
C GLY A 61 -24.94 -18.75 27.50
N PRO A 62 -25.62 -18.31 26.43
CA PRO A 62 -25.12 -17.27 25.53
C PRO A 62 -25.12 -15.93 26.24
N ARG A 63 -23.98 -15.57 26.82
CA ARG A 63 -23.74 -14.21 27.25
C ARG A 63 -23.46 -13.37 26.02
N ILE A 64 -24.23 -12.31 25.83
CA ILE A 64 -23.78 -11.18 25.04
C ILE A 64 -22.54 -10.71 25.79
N GLN A 65 -21.37 -10.92 25.19
CA GLN A 65 -20.12 -10.52 25.82
C GLN A 65 -20.24 -9.00 25.98
N GLY A 66 -20.44 -8.54 27.22
CA GLY A 66 -20.38 -7.12 27.51
C GLY A 66 -19.03 -6.60 27.02
N SER A 67 -18.98 -5.34 26.60
CA SER A 67 -17.74 -4.69 26.17
C SER A 67 -16.62 -5.00 27.19
N HIS A 68 -15.71 -5.90 26.83
CA HIS A 68 -14.60 -6.27 27.70
C HIS A 68 -13.61 -5.10 27.69
N HIS A 69 -13.65 -4.29 28.73
CA HIS A 69 -12.59 -3.32 29.00
C HIS A 69 -11.49 -4.04 29.76
N PHE A 70 -10.43 -4.40 29.04
CA PHE A 70 -9.22 -4.94 29.66
C PHE A 70 -8.44 -3.80 30.29
N TYR A 71 -8.26 -3.86 31.60
CA TYR A 71 -7.37 -2.96 32.33
C TYR A 71 -6.13 -3.75 32.75
N PRO A 72 -4.92 -3.32 32.38
CA PRO A 72 -3.70 -3.95 32.88
C PRO A 72 -3.60 -3.72 34.39
N VAL A 73 -3.52 -4.81 35.14
CA VAL A 73 -3.29 -4.78 36.59
C VAL A 73 -1.78 -4.65 36.81
N THR A 74 -1.33 -3.48 37.24
CA THR A 74 0.06 -3.30 37.69
C THR A 74 0.17 -3.82 39.13
N ARG A 75 1.13 -4.72 39.39
CA ARG A 75 1.21 -5.54 40.60
C ARG A 75 1.37 -4.77 41.93
N GLU A 76 1.60 -3.46 41.89
CA GLU A 76 2.14 -2.77 43.07
C GLU A 76 1.19 -1.83 43.79
N ASN A 77 0.01 -1.47 43.28
CA ASN A 77 -0.97 -0.73 44.08
C ASN A 77 -2.40 -0.95 43.56
N ASN A 78 -3.30 -1.42 44.44
CA ASN A 78 -4.74 -1.54 44.24
C ASN A 78 -5.44 -0.16 44.16
N LYS A 79 -4.87 0.77 43.37
CA LYS A 79 -5.50 2.04 43.03
C LYS A 79 -5.70 2.04 41.52
N PHE A 80 -6.93 2.31 41.12
CA PHE A 80 -7.30 2.56 39.73
C PHE A 80 -6.67 3.88 39.29
N ASP A 81 -5.36 3.89 39.07
CA ASP A 81 -4.72 4.99 38.38
C ASP A 81 -5.16 4.91 36.92
N PRO A 82 -5.89 5.90 36.38
CA PRO A 82 -6.08 5.99 34.94
C PRO A 82 -4.68 6.01 34.33
N LEU A 83 -4.38 5.01 33.51
CA LEU A 83 -3.12 4.89 32.80
C LEU A 83 -2.78 6.22 32.17
N ARG A 84 -1.83 6.95 32.76
CA ARG A 84 -1.04 7.90 32.00
C ARG A 84 -0.31 7.01 31.00
N SER A 85 -0.82 6.95 29.77
CA SER A 85 -0.21 6.19 28.69
C SER A 85 1.25 6.62 28.62
N LYS A 86 2.16 5.81 29.17
CA LYS A 86 3.60 6.05 29.03
C LYS A 86 4.07 5.79 27.59
N PHE A 87 3.15 5.37 26.71
CA PHE A 87 3.31 5.31 25.27
C PHE A 87 2.69 6.52 24.55
N ASN A 88 2.10 7.45 25.30
CA ASN A 88 1.87 8.80 24.84
C ASN A 88 3.02 9.63 25.39
N ASP A 89 4.10 9.73 24.61
CA ASP A 89 4.57 11.08 24.35
C ASP A 89 3.32 11.85 23.95
N ASP A 90 2.83 12.75 24.80
CA ASP A 90 1.80 13.69 24.41
C ASP A 90 2.37 14.49 23.25
N VAL A 91 2.25 13.95 22.04
CA VAL A 91 2.55 14.65 20.80
C VAL A 91 1.56 15.81 20.81
N PRO A 92 2.05 17.06 20.87
CA PRO A 92 1.16 18.20 20.79
C PRO A 92 0.34 18.02 19.52
N GLY A 93 -0.99 18.01 19.68
CA GLY A 93 -1.92 17.36 18.76
C GLY A 93 -1.69 17.68 17.28
N ARG A 94 -2.03 16.71 16.41
CA ARG A 94 -2.08 16.77 14.93
C ARG A 94 -1.28 17.95 14.38
N MET A 95 0.02 17.75 14.14
CA MET A 95 0.90 18.80 13.59
C MET A 95 0.68 19.03 12.09
N LEU A 96 -0.23 18.25 11.49
CA LEU A 96 -0.70 18.40 10.12
C LEU A 96 -1.13 19.86 9.85
N PRO A 97 -0.56 20.52 8.83
CA PRO A 97 -0.96 21.87 8.47
C PRO A 97 -2.41 21.90 7.97
N LYS A 98 -3.07 23.06 8.15
CA LYS A 98 -4.35 23.34 7.51
C LYS A 98 -4.20 23.23 5.99
N SER A 99 -5.25 22.82 5.31
CA SER A 99 -5.22 22.70 3.85
C SER A 99 -5.03 24.07 3.20
N THR A 100 -3.95 24.22 2.42
CA THR A 100 -3.65 25.42 1.61
C THR A 100 -3.90 25.16 0.11
N GLY A 101 -4.39 23.98 -0.26
CA GLY A 101 -4.58 23.54 -1.66
C GLY A 101 -3.38 22.78 -2.23
N ASP A 102 -2.16 23.23 -1.95
CA ASP A 102 -0.92 22.61 -2.46
C ASP A 102 -0.30 21.58 -1.49
N ASN A 103 -0.77 21.55 -0.25
CA ASN A 103 -0.24 20.67 0.79
C ASN A 103 -0.66 19.22 0.52
N LYS A 104 0.31 18.33 0.27
CA LYS A 104 0.05 16.89 0.11
C LYS A 104 -0.49 16.22 1.39
N TYR A 105 -0.12 16.74 2.56
CA TYR A 105 -0.59 16.25 3.86
C TYR A 105 -1.37 17.35 4.58
N THR A 106 -2.62 17.06 4.95
CA THR A 106 -3.56 18.03 5.55
C THR A 106 -4.27 17.45 6.76
N GLU A 107 -4.73 18.31 7.67
CA GLU A 107 -5.43 17.92 8.92
C GLU A 107 -6.63 16.97 8.72
N GLY A 108 -7.25 17.00 7.54
CA GLY A 108 -8.42 16.19 7.15
C GLY A 108 -8.10 14.98 6.27
N MET A 109 -6.91 14.36 6.39
CA MET A 109 -6.59 13.14 5.63
C MET A 109 -7.69 12.08 5.80
N VAL A 110 -8.27 11.65 4.67
CA VAL A 110 -9.39 10.71 4.63
C VAL A 110 -8.87 9.29 4.92
N PRO A 111 -9.49 8.54 5.84
CA PRO A 111 -9.20 7.12 6.01
C PRO A 111 -9.37 6.39 4.67
N GLY A 112 -8.31 5.75 4.17
CA GLY A 112 -8.33 5.05 2.88
C GLY A 112 -7.38 5.61 1.81
N TYR A 113 -6.63 6.68 2.10
CA TYR A 113 -5.50 7.08 1.27
C TYR A 113 -4.52 5.90 1.11
N SER A 114 -4.38 5.40 -0.12
CA SER A 114 -3.52 4.25 -0.46
C SER A 114 -2.18 4.71 -1.07
N GLY A 115 -1.88 6.01 -1.05
CA GLY A 115 -0.62 6.55 -1.54
C GLY A 115 0.54 6.32 -0.57
N ASN A 116 1.75 6.67 -1.01
CA ASN A 116 2.95 6.51 -0.19
C ASN A 116 2.95 7.47 1.01
N ILE A 117 3.16 6.92 2.21
CA ILE A 117 3.30 7.68 3.45
C ILE A 117 4.77 7.56 3.91
N PRO A 118 5.48 8.69 4.07
CA PRO A 118 6.89 8.68 4.49
C PRO A 118 7.08 7.93 5.81
N GLN A 119 8.14 7.14 5.88
CA GLN A 119 8.51 6.32 7.05
C GLN A 119 7.51 5.23 7.47
N MET A 120 6.39 5.06 6.75
CA MET A 120 5.36 4.07 7.07
C MET A 120 5.88 2.63 7.02
N ASN A 121 6.83 2.34 6.13
CA ASN A 121 7.47 1.01 6.04
C ASN A 121 8.21 0.59 7.31
N PHE A 122 8.52 1.53 8.21
CA PHE A 122 9.27 1.27 9.45
C PHE A 122 8.40 1.25 10.71
N LYS A 123 7.07 1.45 10.59
CA LYS A 123 6.14 1.52 11.73
C LYS A 123 5.08 0.43 11.62
N PHE A 124 4.79 -0.25 12.74
CA PHE A 124 3.87 -1.38 12.80
C PHE A 124 3.18 -1.47 14.18
N GLY A 125 2.14 -2.31 14.28
CA GLY A 125 1.48 -2.62 15.56
C GLY A 125 0.36 -1.67 16.00
N ARG A 126 -0.04 -0.71 15.17
CA ARG A 126 -1.24 0.13 15.37
C ARG A 126 -2.11 0.11 14.11
N THR A 127 -3.31 0.71 14.18
CA THR A 127 -4.17 0.86 13.00
C THR A 127 -3.49 1.73 11.94
N TYR A 128 -3.74 1.46 10.66
CA TYR A 128 -3.14 2.21 9.55
C TYR A 128 -3.30 3.72 9.71
N ARG A 129 -4.49 4.18 10.11
CA ARG A 129 -4.79 5.60 10.37
C ARG A 129 -3.86 6.19 11.44
N ASN A 130 -3.67 5.50 12.55
CA ASN A 130 -2.86 6.01 13.65
C ASN A 130 -1.37 6.05 13.27
N LEU A 131 -0.89 5.04 12.54
CA LEU A 131 0.48 5.04 12.03
C LEU A 131 0.71 6.12 10.99
N SER A 132 -0.29 6.37 10.12
CA SER A 132 -0.25 7.42 9.12
C SER A 132 -0.12 8.80 9.77
N ASP A 133 -0.99 9.09 10.75
CA ASP A 133 -0.96 10.36 11.49
C ASP A 133 0.40 10.53 12.20
N GLU A 134 0.93 9.48 12.85
CA GLU A 134 2.24 9.49 13.52
C GLU A 134 3.41 9.74 12.55
N CYS A 135 3.42 9.05 11.40
CA CYS A 135 4.43 9.21 10.36
C CYS A 135 4.49 10.63 9.82
N VAL A 136 3.32 11.24 9.58
CA VAL A 136 3.25 12.60 9.07
C VAL A 136 3.66 13.61 10.14
N ASP A 137 3.23 13.43 11.39
CA ASP A 137 3.65 14.30 12.50
C ASP A 137 5.17 14.26 12.69
N GLN A 138 5.77 13.07 12.59
CA GLN A 138 7.22 12.89 12.67
C GLN A 138 7.94 13.60 11.51
N LEU A 139 7.46 13.43 10.28
CA LEU A 139 7.99 14.14 9.10
C LEU A 139 7.93 15.67 9.30
N VAL A 140 6.80 16.16 9.82
CA VAL A 140 6.59 17.59 10.06
C VAL A 140 7.58 18.14 11.08
N LYS A 141 7.81 17.38 12.15
CA LYS A 141 8.78 17.73 13.18
C LYS A 141 10.21 17.75 12.64
N GLU A 142 10.56 16.77 11.82
CA GLU A 142 11.89 16.65 11.23
C GLU A 142 12.22 17.86 10.36
N TYR A 143 11.37 18.22 9.38
CA TYR A 143 11.67 19.35 8.51
C TYR A 143 11.68 20.68 9.27
N LYS A 144 10.75 20.92 10.21
CA LYS A 144 10.75 22.14 11.04
C LYS A 144 12.00 22.24 11.90
N SER A 145 12.45 21.13 12.48
CA SER A 145 13.66 21.09 13.29
C SER A 145 14.92 21.34 12.45
N SER A 146 14.93 20.85 11.20
CA SER A 146 16.02 21.08 10.25
C SER A 146 16.08 22.55 9.83
N GLU A 147 14.94 23.14 9.50
CA GLU A 147 14.80 24.56 9.17
C GLU A 147 15.28 25.46 10.33
N LEU A 148 14.86 25.16 11.56
CA LEU A 148 15.33 25.88 12.74
C LEU A 148 16.86 25.76 12.92
N ARG A 149 17.42 24.57 12.71
CA ARG A 149 18.87 24.34 12.78
C ARG A 149 19.60 25.16 11.71
N GLN A 150 19.07 25.20 10.50
CA GLN A 150 19.62 25.96 9.39
C GLN A 150 19.56 27.47 9.66
N ASN A 151 18.45 27.97 10.20
CA ASN A 151 18.30 29.38 10.56
C ASN A 151 19.25 29.79 11.70
N ARG A 152 19.36 28.96 12.75
CA ARG A 152 20.37 29.17 13.80
C ARG A 152 21.79 29.20 13.25
N LEU A 153 22.11 28.30 12.33
CA LEU A 153 23.43 28.26 11.68
C LEU A 153 23.68 29.55 10.89
N LYS A 154 22.69 30.03 10.13
CA LYS A 154 22.77 31.32 9.42
C LYS A 154 22.96 32.49 10.37
N GLU A 155 22.20 32.55 11.46
CA GLU A 155 22.33 33.58 12.49
C GLU A 155 23.74 33.58 13.10
N SER A 156 24.23 32.41 13.52
CA SER A 156 25.60 32.29 14.06
C SER A 156 26.68 32.59 13.03
N SER A 157 26.46 32.19 11.77
CA SER A 157 27.36 32.47 10.65
C SER A 157 27.44 33.96 10.37
N ASN A 158 26.34 34.70 10.49
CA ASN A 158 26.31 36.15 10.28
C ASN A 158 27.11 36.91 11.33
N TRP A 159 27.31 36.33 12.52
CA TRP A 159 28.17 36.91 13.56
C TRP A 159 29.66 36.64 13.34
N MET A 160 30.02 35.66 12.51
CA MET A 160 31.40 35.38 12.15
C MET A 160 31.79 36.21 10.93
N THR A 161 32.88 36.97 11.03
CA THR A 161 33.46 37.64 9.87
C THR A 161 33.95 36.60 8.87
N ASN A 162 33.79 36.88 7.57
CA ASN A 162 34.30 36.01 6.51
C ASN A 162 35.80 35.80 6.71
N LEU A 163 36.19 34.57 7.05
CA LEU A 163 37.59 34.21 7.22
C LEU A 163 38.26 34.20 5.85
N HIS A 164 39.37 34.92 5.73
CA HIS A 164 40.24 34.82 4.57
C HIS A 164 41.20 33.65 4.77
N PRO A 165 41.40 32.81 3.74
CA PRO A 165 42.36 31.72 3.83
C PRO A 165 43.77 32.30 4.05
N VAL A 166 44.49 31.77 5.05
CA VAL A 166 45.89 32.16 5.34
C VAL A 166 46.81 31.84 4.15
N THR A 167 46.47 30.78 3.42
CA THR A 167 47.14 30.36 2.18
C THR A 167 46.08 30.02 1.13
N TYR A 168 46.17 30.66 -0.04
CA TYR A 168 45.31 30.34 -1.18
C TYR A 168 46.07 29.42 -2.14
N ASP A 169 45.95 28.11 -1.94
CA ASP A 169 46.40 27.13 -2.92
C ASP A 169 45.20 26.63 -3.75
N PRO A 170 45.07 27.05 -5.02
CA PRO A 170 43.97 26.63 -5.87
C PRO A 170 43.99 25.12 -6.15
N LEU A 171 45.14 24.44 -6.08
CA LEU A 171 45.22 22.99 -6.27
C LEU A 171 44.49 22.26 -5.14
N VAL A 172 44.73 22.67 -3.89
CA VAL A 172 44.09 22.06 -2.71
C VAL A 172 42.58 22.25 -2.75
N LYS A 173 42.10 23.46 -3.09
CA LYS A 173 40.67 23.74 -3.24
C LYS A 173 40.02 22.85 -4.31
N ASN A 174 40.65 22.77 -5.49
CA ASN A 174 40.13 21.94 -6.58
C ASN A 174 40.12 20.46 -6.20
N HIS A 175 41.16 19.98 -5.53
CA HIS A 175 41.25 18.60 -5.08
C HIS A 175 40.20 18.25 -4.02
N LEU A 176 39.93 19.17 -3.08
CA LEU A 176 38.85 19.05 -2.11
C LEU A 176 37.48 18.97 -2.78
N ASN A 177 37.22 19.86 -3.75
CA ASN A 177 35.96 19.86 -4.50
C ASN A 177 35.75 18.53 -5.24
N ILE A 178 36.77 18.06 -5.96
CA ILE A 178 36.77 16.77 -6.65
C ILE A 178 36.51 15.63 -5.67
N TRP A 179 37.14 15.65 -4.49
CA TRP A 179 36.92 14.63 -3.48
C TRP A 179 35.49 14.64 -2.93
N THR A 180 34.90 15.81 -2.65
CA THR A 180 33.49 15.92 -2.24
C THR A 180 32.54 15.39 -3.30
N ASP A 181 32.76 15.74 -4.57
CA ASP A 181 31.94 15.26 -5.68
C ASP A 181 32.05 13.73 -5.83
N ASP A 182 33.25 13.18 -5.73
CA ASP A 182 33.50 11.73 -5.75
C ASP A 182 32.87 11.00 -4.55
N MET A 183 32.94 11.57 -3.34
CA MET A 183 32.30 11.02 -2.15
C MET A 183 30.77 11.02 -2.26
N VAL A 184 30.17 12.11 -2.75
CA VAL A 184 28.72 12.18 -2.99
C VAL A 184 28.30 11.17 -4.04
N LYS A 185 29.08 11.03 -5.12
CA LYS A 185 28.81 10.04 -6.18
C LYS A 185 28.87 8.61 -5.65
N LYS A 186 29.92 8.27 -4.89
CA LYS A 186 30.07 6.95 -4.23
C LYS A 186 28.96 6.65 -3.23
N ASN A 187 28.46 7.66 -2.51
CA ASN A 187 27.34 7.50 -1.58
C ASN A 187 25.97 7.49 -2.27
N SER A 188 25.84 8.09 -3.46
CA SER A 188 24.62 8.04 -4.26
C SER A 188 24.36 6.68 -4.91
N ASP A 189 25.42 5.91 -5.17
CA ASP A 189 25.34 4.53 -5.65
C ASP A 189 24.83 3.54 -4.58
N VAL A 190 24.61 3.97 -3.33
CA VAL A 190 23.95 3.16 -2.30
C VAL A 190 22.44 2.99 -2.57
N HIS A 191 21.88 3.72 -3.53
CA HIS A 191 20.64 3.29 -4.14
C HIS A 191 20.95 2.24 -5.20
N SER A 192 20.71 0.98 -4.84
CA SER A 192 20.61 -0.11 -5.79
C SER A 192 19.66 0.33 -6.91
N TYR A 193 20.21 0.73 -8.06
CA TYR A 193 19.45 0.85 -9.28
C TYR A 193 18.88 -0.54 -9.55
N MET A 194 17.64 -0.77 -9.12
CA MET A 194 16.90 -1.98 -9.45
C MET A 194 16.92 -2.07 -10.97
N SER A 195 17.41 -3.18 -11.50
CA SER A 195 17.46 -3.33 -12.96
C SER A 195 16.04 -3.21 -13.52
N SER A 196 15.87 -2.67 -14.73
CA SER A 196 14.53 -2.54 -15.34
C SER A 196 13.81 -3.87 -15.48
N THR A 197 14.54 -4.98 -15.39
CA THR A 197 14.07 -6.36 -15.48
C THR A 197 13.99 -7.06 -14.13
N GLU A 198 14.37 -6.39 -13.04
CA GLU A 198 14.23 -6.95 -11.70
C GLU A 198 12.74 -7.09 -11.39
N PRO A 199 12.30 -8.30 -11.00
CA PRO A 199 10.88 -8.55 -10.80
C PRO A 199 10.34 -7.59 -9.75
N PRO A 200 9.18 -6.97 -10.00
CA PRO A 200 8.55 -6.11 -9.01
C PRO A 200 8.30 -6.91 -7.73
N ILE A 201 8.27 -6.21 -6.59
CA ILE A 201 8.16 -6.74 -5.22
C ILE A 201 7.34 -8.05 -5.19
N PRO A 202 7.82 -9.13 -4.53
CA PRO A 202 7.11 -10.40 -4.49
C PRO A 202 5.61 -10.22 -4.22
N GLY A 203 4.77 -10.69 -5.15
CA GLY A 203 3.31 -10.52 -5.09
C GLY A 203 2.74 -9.35 -5.91
N TYR A 204 3.57 -8.60 -6.64
CA TYR A 204 3.08 -7.60 -7.60
C TYR A 204 2.26 -8.28 -8.71
N LYS A 205 0.99 -7.88 -8.81
CA LYS A 205 0.04 -8.30 -9.85
C LYS A 205 -0.37 -7.14 -10.77
N GLY A 206 0.43 -6.06 -10.79
CA GLY A 206 0.14 -4.89 -11.61
C GLY A 206 0.39 -5.13 -13.10
N PHE A 207 0.09 -4.12 -13.92
CA PHE A 207 0.23 -4.18 -15.36
C PHE A 207 1.71 -4.23 -15.79
N ILE A 208 2.05 -5.22 -16.61
CA ILE A 208 3.38 -5.35 -17.24
C ILE A 208 3.21 -5.13 -18.76
N PRO A 209 3.83 -4.09 -19.34
CA PRO A 209 3.73 -3.83 -20.78
C PRO A 209 4.10 -5.07 -21.58
N ARG A 210 3.35 -5.35 -22.66
CA ARG A 210 3.55 -6.47 -23.60
C ARG A 210 3.30 -7.88 -23.04
N MET A 211 3.10 -8.05 -21.74
CA MET A 211 2.92 -9.39 -21.15
C MET A 211 1.64 -10.09 -21.64
N ASP A 212 0.48 -9.47 -21.47
CA ASP A 212 -0.81 -10.11 -21.83
C ASP A 212 -1.20 -9.90 -23.30
N THR A 213 -0.59 -8.91 -23.96
CA THR A 213 -0.99 -8.45 -25.30
C THR A 213 -0.15 -9.04 -26.42
N THR A 214 1.02 -9.58 -26.11
CA THR A 214 1.96 -10.16 -27.08
C THR A 214 2.37 -11.56 -26.66
N GLU A 215 2.92 -12.31 -27.60
CA GLU A 215 3.46 -13.65 -27.33
C GLU A 215 4.54 -13.70 -26.24
N SER A 216 5.12 -12.56 -25.88
CA SER A 216 6.13 -12.44 -24.83
C SER A 216 5.71 -13.05 -23.50
N GLY A 217 4.42 -12.99 -23.14
CA GLY A 217 3.90 -13.56 -21.90
C GLY A 217 3.19 -14.92 -22.04
N LEU A 218 3.05 -15.46 -23.25
CA LEU A 218 2.38 -16.74 -23.46
C LEU A 218 3.24 -17.93 -23.00
N ALA A 219 2.60 -18.89 -22.31
CA ALA A 219 3.19 -20.18 -21.92
C ALA A 219 4.51 -20.11 -21.12
N LYS A 220 4.82 -18.96 -20.49
CA LYS A 220 6.02 -18.77 -19.66
C LYS A 220 5.65 -18.64 -18.18
N ARG A 221 6.62 -18.87 -17.29
CA ARG A 221 6.46 -18.52 -15.87
C ARG A 221 6.36 -17.00 -15.74
N PHE A 222 5.62 -16.51 -14.75
CA PHE A 222 5.38 -15.07 -14.58
C PHE A 222 6.66 -14.21 -14.61
N HIS A 223 7.73 -14.63 -13.94
CA HIS A 223 8.98 -13.86 -13.91
C HIS A 223 9.70 -13.84 -15.27
N GLU A 224 9.69 -14.95 -16.02
CA GLU A 224 10.26 -15.03 -17.37
C GLU A 224 9.42 -14.23 -18.38
N ALA A 225 8.09 -14.32 -18.27
CA ALA A 225 7.13 -13.54 -19.04
C ALA A 225 7.33 -12.03 -18.78
N ALA A 226 7.41 -11.63 -17.51
CA ALA A 226 7.65 -10.25 -17.10
C ALA A 226 8.98 -9.72 -17.65
N GLN A 227 10.05 -10.49 -17.48
CA GLN A 227 11.38 -10.12 -17.95
C GLN A 227 11.40 -9.91 -19.47
N SER A 228 10.95 -10.91 -20.23
CA SER A 228 10.91 -10.88 -21.70
C SER A 228 10.04 -9.74 -22.24
N SER A 229 8.93 -9.43 -21.56
CA SER A 229 8.01 -8.37 -21.98
C SER A 229 8.58 -6.97 -21.72
N LEU A 230 9.27 -6.78 -20.57
CA LEU A 230 9.97 -5.53 -20.25
C LEU A 230 11.16 -5.28 -21.16
N GLU A 231 11.94 -6.31 -21.51
CA GLU A 231 13.04 -6.21 -22.47
C GLU A 231 12.53 -5.79 -23.85
N THR A 232 11.45 -6.42 -24.31
CA THR A 232 10.80 -6.08 -25.59
C THR A 232 10.30 -4.64 -25.59
N PHE A 233 9.63 -4.21 -24.52
CA PHE A 233 9.16 -2.83 -24.37
C PHE A 233 10.32 -1.83 -24.34
N GLY A 234 11.41 -2.14 -23.64
CA GLY A 234 12.61 -1.31 -23.60
C GLY A 234 13.25 -1.14 -24.98
N ALA A 235 13.34 -2.23 -25.75
CA ALA A 235 13.84 -2.19 -27.12
C ALA A 235 12.96 -1.34 -28.05
N GLU A 236 11.64 -1.47 -27.95
CA GLU A 236 10.68 -0.65 -28.71
C GLU A 236 10.81 0.84 -28.38
N CYS A 237 10.88 1.19 -27.08
CA CYS A 237 11.08 2.57 -26.64
C CYS A 237 12.39 3.14 -27.20
N LYS A 238 13.49 2.39 -27.13
CA LYS A 238 14.77 2.82 -27.68
C LYS A 238 14.69 3.06 -29.19
N ASN A 239 14.12 2.11 -29.94
CA ASN A 239 13.94 2.25 -31.38
C ASN A 239 13.07 3.47 -31.74
N HIS A 240 12.04 3.77 -30.94
CA HIS A 240 11.20 4.95 -31.14
C HIS A 240 11.99 6.26 -30.94
N PHE A 241 12.77 6.36 -29.87
CA PHE A 241 13.62 7.54 -29.63
C PHE A 241 14.71 7.68 -30.69
N ASP A 242 15.38 6.58 -31.05
CA ASP A 242 16.40 6.57 -32.11
C ASP A 242 15.80 7.02 -33.47
N HIS A 243 14.54 6.69 -33.74
CA HIS A 243 13.84 7.15 -34.94
C HIS A 243 13.46 8.63 -34.87
N MET A 244 13.06 9.14 -33.70
CA MET A 244 12.79 10.56 -33.48
C MET A 244 14.06 11.42 -33.63
N ASP A 245 15.22 10.86 -33.31
CA ASP A 245 16.52 11.51 -33.46
C ASP A 245 17.04 11.51 -34.91
N MET A 246 16.42 10.74 -35.82
CA MET A 246 16.78 10.77 -37.23
C MET A 246 16.29 12.05 -37.91
N PRO A 247 17.12 12.71 -38.74
CA PRO A 247 16.72 13.91 -39.45
C PRO A 247 15.60 13.59 -40.44
N MET A 248 14.41 14.14 -40.20
CA MET A 248 13.27 13.96 -41.10
C MET A 248 13.59 14.46 -42.51
N THR A 249 13.63 13.54 -43.47
CA THR A 249 13.66 13.89 -44.89
C THR A 249 12.26 14.40 -45.26
N ARG A 250 12.16 15.58 -45.89
CA ARG A 250 10.88 16.09 -46.40
C ARG A 250 10.27 15.06 -47.36
N LEU A 251 9.04 14.64 -47.09
CA LEU A 251 8.30 13.69 -47.93
C LEU A 251 8.09 14.31 -49.32
N ASP A 252 8.62 13.67 -50.35
CA ASP A 252 8.29 13.97 -51.73
C ASP A 252 6.87 13.45 -52.01
N ILE A 253 5.95 14.34 -52.39
CA ILE A 253 4.49 14.07 -52.53
C ILE A 253 4.17 13.23 -53.80
N SER A 254 5.17 12.66 -54.46
CA SER A 254 4.90 11.76 -55.58
C SER A 254 4.31 10.44 -55.07
N SER A 255 3.05 10.20 -55.42
CA SER A 255 2.28 9.01 -55.09
C SER A 255 3.05 7.74 -55.47
N ARG A 256 3.67 7.08 -54.50
CA ARG A 256 4.23 5.74 -54.70
C ARG A 256 3.09 4.72 -54.66
N PRO A 257 3.05 3.75 -55.60
CA PRO A 257 2.04 2.70 -55.58
C PRO A 257 2.17 1.90 -54.28
N HIS A 258 1.03 1.67 -53.61
CA HIS A 258 0.93 0.84 -52.43
C HIS A 258 1.47 -0.58 -52.72
N SER A 259 2.73 -0.83 -52.40
CA SER A 259 3.24 -2.20 -52.30
C SER A 259 2.76 -2.79 -50.97
N SER A 260 1.86 -3.75 -51.06
CA SER A 260 1.23 -4.49 -49.96
C SER A 260 2.17 -5.52 -49.32
N ILE A 261 3.34 -5.08 -48.85
CA ILE A 261 4.19 -5.91 -47.99
C ILE A 261 4.40 -5.12 -46.71
N PRO A 262 3.77 -5.51 -45.58
CA PRO A 262 4.08 -4.89 -44.31
C PRO A 262 5.57 -5.08 -44.04
N TYR A 263 6.28 -3.97 -43.86
CA TYR A 263 7.66 -3.97 -43.43
C TYR A 263 7.74 -4.77 -42.12
N THR A 264 8.31 -5.97 -42.18
CA THR A 264 8.68 -6.73 -40.99
C THR A 264 10.03 -6.17 -40.53
N PRO A 265 10.10 -5.40 -39.44
CA PRO A 265 11.38 -5.00 -38.90
C PRO A 265 12.13 -6.28 -38.53
N ASN A 266 13.39 -6.38 -38.93
CA ASN A 266 14.30 -7.46 -38.56
C ASN A 266 14.72 -7.30 -37.08
N SER A 267 13.73 -7.25 -36.19
CA SER A 267 13.88 -7.09 -34.75
C SER A 267 14.00 -8.48 -34.13
N ASN A 268 15.06 -8.71 -33.35
CA ASN A 268 15.20 -9.91 -32.51
C ASN A 268 14.08 -10.02 -31.46
N TYR A 269 13.31 -8.94 -31.25
CA TYR A 269 12.16 -8.90 -30.37
C TYR A 269 10.90 -8.91 -31.23
N TYR A 270 10.23 -10.06 -31.25
CA TYR A 270 8.98 -10.27 -31.98
C TYR A 270 7.82 -9.89 -31.05
N SER A 271 7.15 -8.76 -31.33
CA SER A 271 5.99 -8.28 -30.56
C SER A 271 4.71 -8.37 -31.38
N ALA A 272 4.44 -9.56 -31.95
CA ALA A 272 3.16 -9.80 -32.59
C ALA A 272 2.04 -9.70 -31.53
N ARG A 273 1.10 -8.77 -31.74
CA ARG A 273 -0.10 -8.69 -30.90
C ARG A 273 -0.92 -9.95 -31.11
N ILE A 274 -1.32 -10.58 -30.01
CA ILE A 274 -2.13 -11.80 -30.03
C ILE A 274 -3.55 -11.49 -30.56
N PHE A 275 -4.02 -10.26 -30.33
CA PHE A 275 -5.32 -9.79 -30.80
C PHE A 275 -5.17 -8.90 -32.04
N HIS A 276 -5.92 -9.22 -33.10
CA HIS A 276 -6.02 -8.39 -34.30
C HIS A 276 -6.85 -7.12 -34.03
N GLN A 277 -6.62 -6.06 -34.80
CA GLN A 277 -7.40 -4.81 -34.73
C GLN A 277 -8.89 -5.01 -35.08
N GLU A 278 -9.23 -6.10 -35.77
CA GLU A 278 -10.59 -6.45 -36.14
C GLU A 278 -11.21 -7.39 -35.10
N GLY A 279 -11.74 -6.80 -34.03
CA GLY A 279 -12.94 -7.33 -33.37
C GLY A 279 -12.80 -8.54 -32.45
N MET A 280 -11.86 -8.54 -31.51
CA MET A 280 -11.99 -9.37 -30.32
C MET A 280 -11.80 -8.55 -29.05
N ILE A 281 -12.88 -8.44 -28.27
CA ILE A 281 -12.90 -7.79 -26.95
C ILE A 281 -12.66 -8.90 -25.90
N PRO A 282 -11.56 -8.85 -25.13
CA PRO A 282 -11.37 -9.77 -24.01
C PRO A 282 -12.51 -9.57 -22.99
N ASP A 283 -13.05 -10.68 -22.47
CA ASP A 283 -14.11 -10.76 -21.44
C ASP A 283 -15.56 -10.47 -21.88
N TYR A 284 -15.85 -10.47 -23.19
CA TYR A 284 -17.25 -10.37 -23.67
C TYR A 284 -17.92 -11.76 -23.74
N GLU A 285 -18.86 -12.03 -22.82
CA GLU A 285 -19.70 -13.25 -22.82
C GLU A 285 -20.97 -13.15 -23.71
N GLY A 286 -21.17 -12.03 -24.39
CA GLY A 286 -22.35 -11.79 -25.23
C GLY A 286 -22.22 -12.31 -26.66
N HIS A 287 -23.34 -12.36 -27.38
CA HIS A 287 -23.37 -12.74 -28.80
C HIS A 287 -23.19 -11.51 -29.71
N ILE A 288 -22.13 -11.51 -30.52
CA ILE A 288 -21.89 -10.47 -31.54
C ILE A 288 -22.57 -10.92 -32.84
N HIS A 289 -23.61 -10.22 -33.27
CA HIS A 289 -24.21 -10.43 -34.58
C HIS A 289 -23.35 -9.78 -35.67
N GLY A 290 -22.81 -10.60 -36.57
CA GLY A 290 -22.07 -10.15 -37.73
C GLY A 290 -22.96 -9.44 -38.75
N LYS A 291 -22.38 -8.48 -39.47
CA LYS A 291 -22.90 -8.03 -40.76
C LYS A 291 -22.22 -8.82 -41.87
#